data_AF-A0A536CTP0-F1
#
_entry.id   AF-A0A536CTP0-F1
#
_cell.length_a   1.000
_cell.length_b   1.000
_cell.length_c   1.000
_cell.angle_alpha   90.00
_cell.angle_beta   90.00
_cell.angle_gamma   90.00
#
_symmetry.space_group_name_H-M   'P 1'
#
loop_
_entity.id
_entity.type
_entity.pdbx_description
1 polymer ?
#
loop_
_entity_poly.entity_id
_entity_poly.type
_entity_poly.pdbx_seq_one_letter_code
_entity_poly.pdbx_strand_id
1 'polypeptide(L)'
;MGPARGFTPDQVARYARHLILPEVGGAGQRKLLSSSVLLLGAGGLGSPAAMYLTAAGVGKVGIVDFDTVDASNLQRQLLHGINDIGRPKVESAARTLRNLNPDVEVVPIREHLNSDTAMEMFAPYDIIVDGTDNFPTRYLANDAAHFLGKPLVHGSIFRFEGRLALFDSSKGTGCYRCLFPEPPPPGSVQSCAEAGVFGVLPGIIGSMMAFETIKYLLDIGRPMIGRYLLFEGEDMTFRELKLRQNKACPLCGENPTVRSLIDYEAWCGVPAMEPSEAAAS
;
A
#
# COMPACT_ATOMS: atom_id res chain seq x y z
N MET A 1 32.60 -0.96 2.71
CA MET A 1 31.58 0.02 3.14
C MET A 1 32.14 1.40 2.87
N GLY A 2 31.58 2.13 1.91
CA GLY A 2 31.96 3.53 1.69
C GLY A 2 31.58 4.40 2.89
N PRO A 3 32.23 5.55 3.11
CA PRO A 3 31.88 6.44 4.20
C PRO A 3 30.40 6.83 4.07
N ALA A 4 29.64 6.65 5.15
CA ALA A 4 28.24 7.07 5.19
C ALA A 4 28.17 8.58 4.91
N ARG A 5 27.51 8.99 3.82
CA ARG A 5 27.22 10.41 3.59
C ARG A 5 26.47 10.94 4.81
N GLY A 6 26.99 12.01 5.40
CA GLY A 6 26.30 12.74 6.44
C GLY A 6 25.01 13.38 5.90
N PHE A 7 24.08 13.67 6.79
CA PHE A 7 22.89 14.45 6.43
C PHE A 7 23.28 15.87 6.03
N THR A 8 22.59 16.44 5.04
CA THR A 8 22.69 17.89 4.78
C THR A 8 22.08 18.68 5.94
N PRO A 9 22.41 19.98 6.13
CA PRO A 9 21.76 20.81 7.14
C PRO A 9 20.23 20.80 7.02
N ASP A 10 19.70 20.84 5.79
CA ASP A 10 18.26 20.78 5.53
C ASP A 10 17.65 19.45 5.96
N GLN A 11 18.33 18.33 5.73
CA GLN A 11 17.90 17.01 6.19
C GLN A 11 17.94 16.90 7.72
N VAL A 12 18.98 17.45 8.36
CA VAL A 12 19.05 17.51 9.84
C VAL A 12 17.87 18.29 10.40
N ALA A 13 17.55 19.44 9.82
CA ALA A 13 16.42 20.26 10.25
C ALA A 13 15.07 19.55 10.02
N ARG A 14 14.87 18.98 8.82
CA ARG A 14 13.63 18.29 8.42
C ARG A 14 13.36 17.05 9.29
N TYR A 15 14.37 16.22 9.52
CA TYR A 15 14.23 14.97 10.27
C TYR A 15 14.62 15.09 11.75
N ALA A 16 14.80 16.30 12.28
CA ALA A 16 15.26 16.53 13.66
C ALA A 16 14.48 15.72 14.70
N ARG A 17 13.16 15.56 14.52
CA ARG A 17 12.30 14.78 15.42
C ARG A 17 12.53 13.28 15.36
N HIS A 18 12.96 12.73 14.22
CA HIS A 18 13.37 11.33 14.11
C HIS A 18 14.76 11.11 14.69
N LEU A 19 15.69 12.04 14.44
CA LEU A 19 17.09 11.93 14.86
C LEU A 19 17.27 11.85 16.38
N ILE A 20 16.34 12.44 17.15
CA ILE A 20 16.35 12.40 18.62
C ILE A 20 15.67 11.17 19.22
N LEU A 21 14.89 10.40 18.44
CA LEU A 21 14.23 9.19 18.92
C LEU A 21 15.25 8.06 19.06
N PRO A 22 15.42 7.44 20.24
CA PRO A 22 16.37 6.35 20.44
C PRO A 22 16.19 5.16 19.48
N GLU A 23 14.94 4.83 19.16
CA GLU A 23 14.57 3.72 18.28
C GLU A 23 14.84 4.02 16.80
N VAL A 24 14.98 5.29 16.42
CA VAL A 24 15.20 5.71 15.03
C VAL A 24 16.61 6.25 14.87
N GLY A 25 16.91 7.41 15.46
CA GLY A 25 18.20 8.07 15.38
C GLY A 25 18.69 8.31 13.94
N GLY A 26 19.97 8.63 13.81
CA GLY A 26 20.59 8.82 12.49
C GLY A 26 20.68 7.55 11.67
N ALA A 27 20.79 6.38 12.30
CA ALA A 27 20.85 5.09 11.61
C ALA A 27 19.51 4.73 10.97
N GLY A 28 18.41 4.85 11.72
CA GLY A 28 17.06 4.61 11.22
C GLY A 28 16.66 5.61 10.14
N GLN A 29 16.95 6.90 10.32
CA GLN A 29 16.64 7.88 9.27
C GLN A 29 17.41 7.61 7.97
N ARG A 30 18.69 7.19 8.04
CA ARG A 30 19.44 6.74 6.85
C ARG A 30 18.80 5.50 6.21
N LYS A 31 18.32 4.56 7.03
CA LYS A 31 17.62 3.37 6.54
C LYS A 31 16.34 3.74 5.79
N LEU A 32 15.54 4.69 6.29
CA LEU A 32 14.37 5.20 5.57
C LEU A 32 14.77 5.83 4.23
N LEU A 33 15.79 6.70 4.22
CA LEU A 33 16.27 7.33 2.99
C LEU A 33 16.86 6.34 1.97
N SER A 34 17.25 5.14 2.40
CA SER A 34 17.69 4.06 1.50
C SER A 34 16.59 3.05 1.18
N SER A 35 15.40 3.17 1.77
CA SER A 35 14.29 2.24 1.57
C SER A 35 13.38 2.67 0.42
N SER A 36 12.64 1.71 -0.12
CA SER A 36 11.75 1.88 -1.25
C SER A 36 10.38 1.25 -0.98
N VAL A 37 9.32 1.98 -1.30
CA VAL A 37 7.92 1.53 -1.12
C VAL A 37 7.16 1.66 -2.44
N LEU A 38 6.41 0.62 -2.80
CA LEU A 38 5.41 0.69 -3.87
C LEU A 38 4.02 0.82 -3.27
N LEU A 39 3.31 1.91 -3.57
CA LEU A 39 1.90 2.10 -3.21
C LEU A 39 1.00 1.72 -4.38
N LEU A 40 0.06 0.82 -4.12
CA LEU A 40 -1.01 0.45 -5.04
C LEU A 40 -2.25 1.27 -4.69
N GLY A 41 -2.62 2.16 -5.61
CA GLY A 41 -3.70 3.13 -5.45
C GLY A 41 -3.25 4.45 -4.84
N ALA A 42 -3.60 5.55 -5.50
CA ALA A 42 -3.47 6.93 -5.02
C ALA A 42 -4.78 7.46 -4.41
N GLY A 43 -5.72 6.57 -4.10
CA GLY A 43 -7.04 6.90 -3.59
C GLY A 43 -7.07 7.26 -2.10
N GLY A 44 -8.18 6.92 -1.42
CA GLY A 44 -8.44 7.38 -0.05
C GLY A 44 -7.45 6.84 0.98
N LEU A 45 -7.07 5.56 0.88
CA LEU A 45 -6.08 4.92 1.76
C LEU A 45 -4.65 5.27 1.35
N GLY A 46 -4.38 5.22 0.04
CA GLY A 46 -3.07 5.54 -0.53
C GLY A 46 -2.65 6.99 -0.27
N SER A 47 -3.60 7.92 -0.21
CA SER A 47 -3.31 9.34 0.03
C SER A 47 -2.54 9.62 1.32
N PRO A 48 -3.11 9.39 2.52
CA PRO A 48 -2.40 9.57 3.78
C PRO A 48 -1.17 8.67 3.88
N ALA A 49 -1.22 7.44 3.34
CA ALA A 49 -0.08 6.53 3.39
C ALA A 49 1.15 7.12 2.66
N ALA A 50 0.97 7.54 1.40
CA ALA A 50 2.03 8.12 0.59
C ALA A 50 2.56 9.44 1.19
N MET A 51 1.67 10.28 1.72
CA MET A 51 2.06 11.53 2.37
C MET A 51 2.97 11.29 3.57
N TYR A 52 2.59 10.38 4.48
CA TYR A 52 3.40 10.11 5.68
C TYR A 52 4.69 9.36 5.38
N LEU A 53 4.70 8.42 4.42
CA LEU A 53 5.92 7.75 3.98
C LEU A 53 6.92 8.74 3.36
N THR A 54 6.42 9.64 2.52
CA THR A 54 7.23 10.69 1.90
C THR A 54 7.74 11.68 2.95
N ALA A 55 6.87 12.15 3.86
CA ALA A 55 7.27 13.07 4.94
C ALA A 55 8.31 12.45 5.88
N ALA A 56 8.22 11.14 6.14
CA ALA A 56 9.19 10.40 6.95
C ALA A 56 10.56 10.23 6.28
N GLY A 57 10.66 10.50 4.97
CA GLY A 57 11.89 10.38 4.20
C GLY A 57 12.17 8.95 3.73
N VAL A 58 11.14 8.18 3.36
CA VAL A 58 11.33 6.95 2.58
C VAL A 58 11.94 7.33 1.24
N GLY A 59 13.15 6.83 0.94
CA GLY A 59 13.98 7.31 -0.17
C GLY A 59 13.34 7.22 -1.56
N LYS A 60 12.56 6.16 -1.80
CA LYS A 60 11.84 5.97 -3.06
C LYS A 60 10.39 5.58 -2.82
N VAL A 61 9.47 6.28 -3.46
CA VAL A 61 8.02 6.04 -3.37
C VAL A 61 7.46 5.88 -4.79
N GLY A 62 7.14 4.64 -5.16
CA GLY A 62 6.38 4.32 -6.37
C GLY A 62 4.88 4.43 -6.11
N ILE A 63 4.12 4.93 -7.08
CA ILE A 63 2.66 5.09 -6.98
C ILE A 63 2.03 4.53 -8.24
N VAL A 64 1.19 3.50 -8.08
CA VAL A 64 0.48 2.82 -9.18
C VAL A 64 -0.98 3.20 -9.12
N ASP A 65 -1.47 3.89 -10.13
CA ASP A 65 -2.89 4.21 -10.29
C ASP A 65 -3.16 4.58 -11.75
N PHE A 66 -4.25 4.07 -12.32
CA PHE A 66 -4.63 4.33 -13.72
C PHE A 66 -5.69 5.43 -13.85
N ASP A 67 -6.37 5.79 -12.76
CA ASP A 67 -7.49 6.72 -12.76
C ASP A 67 -7.06 8.20 -12.93
N THR A 68 -8.06 9.02 -13.19
CA THR A 68 -7.98 10.48 -13.09
C THR A 68 -8.63 11.00 -11.81
N VAL A 69 -8.22 12.19 -11.36
CA VAL A 69 -8.82 12.86 -10.21
C VAL A 69 -10.25 13.29 -10.52
N ASP A 70 -11.18 12.94 -9.63
CA ASP A 70 -12.59 13.31 -9.73
C ASP A 70 -13.06 14.14 -8.51
N ALA A 71 -13.97 15.08 -8.73
CA ALA A 71 -14.47 15.98 -7.67
C ALA A 71 -15.12 15.22 -6.50
N SER A 72 -15.85 14.13 -6.78
CA SER A 72 -16.52 13.30 -5.77
C SER A 72 -15.55 12.57 -4.83
N ASN A 73 -14.28 12.49 -5.24
CA ASN A 73 -13.23 11.76 -4.54
C ASN A 73 -12.45 12.67 -3.58
N LEU A 74 -12.49 14.00 -3.77
CA LEU A 74 -11.72 14.98 -2.99
C LEU A 74 -12.07 14.99 -1.49
N GLN A 75 -13.26 14.53 -1.10
CA GLN A 75 -13.65 14.44 0.32
C GLN A 75 -12.79 13.45 1.14
N ARG A 76 -12.01 12.58 0.48
CA ARG A 76 -11.17 11.56 1.12
C ARG A 76 -9.78 11.34 0.48
N GLN A 77 -9.50 11.90 -0.69
CA GLN A 77 -8.24 11.70 -1.42
C GLN A 77 -7.32 12.93 -1.30
N LEU A 78 -6.62 13.02 -0.17
CA LEU A 78 -5.87 14.22 0.24
C LEU A 78 -4.60 14.49 -0.60
N LEU A 79 -4.18 13.58 -1.48
CA LEU A 79 -3.11 13.84 -2.44
C LEU A 79 -3.51 14.84 -3.53
N HIS A 80 -4.81 15.02 -3.74
CA HIS A 80 -5.37 15.74 -4.89
C HIS A 80 -6.08 17.02 -4.45
N GLY A 81 -6.09 18.02 -5.33
CA GLY A 81 -6.82 19.27 -5.11
C GLY A 81 -7.86 19.56 -6.20
N ILE A 82 -8.64 20.61 -5.99
CA ILE A 82 -9.64 21.11 -6.96
C ILE A 82 -8.98 21.37 -8.33
N ASN A 83 -7.76 21.91 -8.33
CA ASN A 83 -7.02 22.22 -9.56
C ASN A 83 -6.46 20.97 -10.28
N ASP A 84 -6.66 19.78 -9.73
CA ASP A 84 -6.22 18.51 -10.34
C ASP A 84 -7.34 17.73 -10.99
N ILE A 85 -8.60 18.17 -10.89
CA ILE A 85 -9.73 17.45 -11.49
C ILE A 85 -9.45 17.19 -12.99
N GLY A 86 -9.58 15.93 -13.41
CA GLY A 86 -9.28 15.46 -14.77
C GLY A 86 -7.81 15.08 -15.03
N ARG A 87 -6.87 15.41 -14.14
CA ARG A 87 -5.46 14.98 -14.24
C ARG A 87 -5.31 13.51 -13.83
N PRO A 88 -4.37 12.74 -14.41
CA PRO A 88 -4.01 11.42 -13.87
C PRO A 88 -3.65 11.49 -12.38
N LYS A 89 -4.20 10.58 -11.57
CA LYS A 89 -3.98 10.59 -10.11
C LYS A 89 -2.50 10.49 -9.75
N VAL A 90 -1.74 9.63 -10.44
CA VAL A 90 -0.30 9.46 -10.18
C VAL A 90 0.50 10.75 -10.42
N GLU A 91 0.11 11.59 -11.38
CA GLU A 91 0.78 12.87 -11.63
C GLU A 91 0.47 13.91 -10.55
N SER A 92 -0.82 14.04 -10.18
CA SER A 92 -1.24 14.92 -9.09
C SER A 92 -0.56 14.51 -7.78
N ALA A 93 -0.58 13.22 -7.46
CA ALA A 93 0.11 12.65 -6.31
C ALA A 93 1.61 12.94 -6.34
N ALA A 94 2.30 12.66 -7.45
CA ALA A 94 3.74 12.89 -7.56
C ALA A 94 4.12 14.36 -7.36
N ARG A 95 3.31 15.30 -7.88
CA ARG A 95 3.52 16.73 -7.67
C ARG A 95 3.38 17.11 -6.20
N THR A 96 2.32 16.63 -5.53
CA THR A 96 2.09 16.87 -4.10
C THR A 96 3.23 16.32 -3.24
N LEU A 97 3.68 15.09 -3.51
CA LEU A 97 4.72 14.44 -2.72
C LEU A 97 6.11 15.06 -2.94
N ARG A 98 6.49 15.41 -4.18
CA ARG A 98 7.75 16.10 -4.45
C ARG A 98 7.81 17.49 -3.79
N ASN A 99 6.67 18.18 -3.71
CA ASN A 99 6.56 19.45 -2.97
C ASN A 99 6.66 19.25 -1.45
N LEU A 100 6.17 18.12 -0.93
CA LEU A 100 6.22 17.79 0.48
C LEU A 100 7.65 17.47 0.94
N ASN A 101 8.38 16.65 0.18
CA ASN A 101 9.74 16.27 0.52
C ASN A 101 10.63 16.07 -0.72
N PRO A 102 11.58 16.99 -1.00
CA PRO A 102 12.47 16.89 -2.15
C PRO A 102 13.58 15.83 -1.99
N ASP A 103 13.77 15.26 -0.79
CA ASP A 103 14.74 14.19 -0.57
C ASP A 103 14.27 12.82 -1.13
N VAL A 104 12.98 12.71 -1.50
CA VAL A 104 12.33 11.46 -1.88
C VAL A 104 12.18 11.37 -3.40
N GLU A 105 12.64 10.28 -3.97
CA GLU A 105 12.38 9.92 -5.37
C GLU A 105 10.93 9.44 -5.50
N VAL A 106 10.09 10.21 -6.20
CA VAL A 106 8.68 9.83 -6.44
C VAL A 106 8.50 9.35 -7.87
N VAL A 107 8.05 8.11 -8.05
CA VAL A 107 7.87 7.43 -9.33
C VAL A 107 6.38 7.21 -9.63
N PRO A 108 5.75 8.04 -10.47
CA PRO A 108 4.38 7.82 -10.92
C PRO A 108 4.31 6.71 -11.96
N ILE A 109 3.42 5.73 -11.78
CA ILE A 109 3.22 4.59 -12.68
C ILE A 109 1.74 4.57 -13.08
N ARG A 110 1.44 5.11 -14.26
CA ARG A 110 0.06 5.21 -14.77
C ARG A 110 -0.36 3.93 -15.49
N GLU A 111 -0.50 2.85 -14.74
CA GLU A 111 -0.83 1.54 -15.28
C GLU A 111 -1.87 0.84 -14.41
N HIS A 112 -2.65 -0.03 -15.04
CA HIS A 112 -3.45 -1.00 -14.32
C HIS A 112 -2.56 -2.17 -13.93
N LEU A 113 -2.56 -2.55 -12.65
CA LEU A 113 -1.80 -3.71 -12.20
C LEU A 113 -2.41 -4.98 -12.81
N ASN A 114 -1.61 -5.76 -13.53
CA ASN A 114 -2.04 -7.03 -14.12
C ASN A 114 -0.99 -8.12 -13.89
N SER A 115 -1.34 -9.35 -14.23
CA SER A 115 -0.51 -10.53 -14.01
C SER A 115 0.82 -10.51 -14.79
N ASP A 116 0.89 -9.79 -15.90
CA ASP A 116 2.11 -9.67 -16.71
C ASP A 116 3.10 -8.66 -16.12
N THR A 117 2.61 -7.54 -15.57
CA THR A 117 3.47 -6.43 -15.11
C THR A 117 3.79 -6.47 -13.62
N ALA A 118 2.97 -7.12 -12.79
CA ALA A 118 3.07 -7.05 -11.33
C ALA A 118 4.43 -7.49 -10.79
N MET A 119 5.03 -8.55 -11.33
CA MET A 119 6.31 -9.07 -10.85
C MET A 119 7.46 -8.08 -11.08
N GLU A 120 7.55 -7.53 -12.29
CA GLU A 120 8.59 -6.56 -12.65
C GLU A 120 8.41 -5.25 -11.89
N MET A 121 7.16 -4.81 -11.72
CA MET A 121 6.81 -3.60 -11.00
C MET A 121 7.17 -3.68 -9.50
N PHE A 122 6.98 -4.84 -8.87
CA PHE A 122 7.21 -5.03 -7.43
C PHE A 122 8.68 -5.28 -7.09
N ALA A 123 9.42 -5.95 -7.98
CA ALA A 123 10.81 -6.36 -7.75
C ALA A 123 11.75 -5.28 -7.18
N PRO A 124 11.75 -4.01 -7.69
CA PRO A 124 12.69 -2.99 -7.24
C PRO A 124 12.31 -2.32 -5.91
N TYR A 125 11.22 -2.71 -5.26
CA TYR A 125 10.74 -2.11 -4.01
C TYR A 125 10.94 -3.04 -2.82
N ASP A 126 11.23 -2.50 -1.63
CA ASP A 126 11.46 -3.30 -0.42
C ASP A 126 10.15 -3.81 0.19
N ILE A 127 9.08 -3.03 0.07
CA ILE A 127 7.77 -3.32 0.66
C ILE A 127 6.65 -2.75 -0.21
N ILE A 128 5.53 -3.47 -0.24
CA ILE A 128 4.33 -3.10 -0.99
C ILE A 128 3.26 -2.63 -0.02
N VAL A 129 2.54 -1.57 -0.39
CA VAL A 129 1.43 -1.01 0.37
C VAL A 129 0.19 -1.02 -0.51
N ASP A 130 -0.78 -1.86 -0.18
CA ASP A 130 -2.04 -2.01 -0.90
C ASP A 130 -3.14 -1.17 -0.24
N GLY A 131 -3.49 -0.07 -0.90
CA GLY A 131 -4.61 0.81 -0.57
C GLY A 131 -5.78 0.70 -1.56
N THR A 132 -5.86 -0.39 -2.32
CA THR A 132 -6.86 -0.57 -3.37
C THR A 132 -8.21 -1.04 -2.82
N ASP A 133 -9.28 -0.70 -3.53
CA ASP A 133 -10.65 -0.92 -3.10
C ASP A 133 -11.38 -2.06 -3.83
N ASN A 134 -10.69 -2.77 -4.73
CA ASN A 134 -11.26 -3.88 -5.48
C ASN A 134 -10.60 -5.22 -5.11
N PHE A 135 -11.34 -6.33 -5.24
CA PHE A 135 -10.84 -7.66 -4.91
C PHE A 135 -9.75 -8.15 -5.88
N PRO A 136 -9.90 -8.04 -7.22
CA PRO A 136 -8.90 -8.52 -8.16
C PRO A 136 -7.47 -8.05 -7.84
N THR A 137 -7.28 -6.74 -7.64
CA THR A 137 -5.97 -6.17 -7.33
C THR A 137 -5.44 -6.64 -5.98
N ARG A 138 -6.29 -6.84 -4.96
CA ARG A 138 -5.87 -7.36 -3.64
C ARG A 138 -5.30 -8.78 -3.74
N TYR A 139 -5.96 -9.65 -4.50
CA TYR A 139 -5.48 -11.02 -4.72
C TYR A 139 -4.18 -11.02 -5.54
N LEU A 140 -4.14 -10.25 -6.63
CA LEU A 140 -2.96 -10.11 -7.47
C LEU A 140 -1.75 -9.56 -6.68
N ALA A 141 -1.94 -8.50 -5.90
CA ALA A 141 -0.90 -7.91 -5.07
C ALA A 141 -0.38 -8.89 -4.01
N ASN A 142 -1.28 -9.63 -3.34
CA ASN A 142 -0.90 -10.67 -2.40
C ASN A 142 -0.05 -11.76 -3.05
N ASP A 143 -0.49 -12.25 -4.21
CA ASP A 143 0.17 -13.37 -4.88
C ASP A 143 1.53 -12.94 -5.42
N ALA A 144 1.64 -11.75 -6.03
CA ALA A 144 2.89 -11.19 -6.50
C ALA A 144 3.88 -10.94 -5.35
N ALA A 145 3.40 -10.35 -4.24
CA ALA A 145 4.22 -10.14 -3.06
C ALA A 145 4.72 -11.47 -2.46
N HIS A 146 3.88 -12.50 -2.41
CA HIS A 146 4.29 -13.84 -1.97
C HIS A 146 5.39 -14.43 -2.86
N PHE A 147 5.18 -14.44 -4.19
CA PHE A 147 6.14 -15.03 -5.12
C PHE A 147 7.50 -14.32 -5.12
N LEU A 148 7.53 -13.01 -4.85
CA LEU A 148 8.76 -12.24 -4.71
C LEU A 148 9.34 -12.23 -3.29
N GLY A 149 8.66 -12.84 -2.32
CA GLY A 149 9.05 -12.79 -0.91
C GLY A 149 9.03 -11.37 -0.32
N LYS A 150 8.15 -10.50 -0.82
CA LYS A 150 8.01 -9.11 -0.37
C LYS A 150 6.93 -8.99 0.71
N PRO A 151 7.13 -8.17 1.75
CA PRO A 151 6.09 -7.81 2.68
C PRO A 151 5.01 -6.97 1.99
N LEU A 152 3.75 -7.20 2.39
CA LEU A 152 2.58 -6.48 1.91
C LEU A 152 1.81 -5.89 3.10
N VAL A 153 1.77 -4.56 3.19
CA VAL A 153 0.87 -3.86 4.11
C VAL A 153 -0.45 -3.64 3.41
N HIS A 154 -1.53 -4.19 3.95
CA HIS A 154 -2.86 -4.11 3.36
C HIS A 154 -3.80 -3.35 4.28
N GLY A 155 -4.52 -2.39 3.70
CA GLY A 155 -5.63 -1.71 4.35
C GLY A 155 -6.93 -1.91 3.59
N SER A 156 -8.05 -2.02 4.32
CA SER A 156 -9.38 -1.96 3.72
C SER A 156 -10.37 -1.27 4.65
N ILE A 157 -11.43 -0.73 4.08
CA ILE A 157 -12.44 0.06 4.79
C ILE A 157 -13.83 -0.26 4.24
N PHE A 158 -14.84 -0.16 5.10
CA PHE A 158 -16.24 -0.35 4.75
C PHE A 158 -17.11 0.42 5.73
N ARG A 159 -17.91 1.39 5.26
CA ARG A 159 -18.75 2.25 6.11
C ARG A 159 -17.95 2.98 7.19
N PHE A 160 -18.00 2.51 8.44
CA PHE A 160 -17.28 3.02 9.62
C PHE A 160 -16.19 2.04 10.11
N GLU A 161 -15.98 0.91 9.42
CA GLU A 161 -15.05 -0.14 9.81
C GLU A 161 -13.75 -0.07 9.01
N GLY A 162 -12.62 -0.21 9.69
CA GLY A 162 -11.30 -0.27 9.08
C GLY A 162 -10.56 -1.56 9.41
N ARG A 163 -9.67 -1.98 8.50
CA ARG A 163 -8.88 -3.20 8.59
C ARG A 163 -7.43 -2.90 8.23
N LEU A 164 -6.50 -3.51 8.96
CA LEU A 164 -5.07 -3.41 8.68
C LEU A 164 -4.37 -4.75 8.95
N ALA A 165 -3.53 -5.15 8.01
CA ALA A 165 -2.69 -6.33 8.15
C ALA A 165 -1.32 -6.08 7.51
N LEU A 166 -0.31 -6.80 7.99
CA LEU A 166 0.96 -6.93 7.28
C LEU A 166 1.20 -8.41 7.00
N PHE A 167 1.20 -8.77 5.71
CA PHE A 167 1.44 -10.11 5.23
C PHE A 167 2.91 -10.25 4.85
N ASP A 168 3.58 -11.24 5.44
CA ASP A 168 4.96 -11.60 5.08
C ASP A 168 5.08 -13.12 5.23
N SER A 169 4.55 -13.80 4.23
CA SER A 169 4.51 -15.27 4.19
C SER A 169 5.90 -15.89 4.05
N SER A 170 6.90 -15.13 3.57
CA SER A 170 8.30 -15.56 3.57
C SER A 170 8.84 -15.79 4.99
N LYS A 171 8.27 -15.10 5.99
CA LYS A 171 8.57 -15.27 7.43
C LYS A 171 7.67 -16.29 8.12
N GLY A 172 6.96 -17.14 7.37
CA GLY A 172 6.09 -18.18 7.94
C GLY A 172 4.79 -17.66 8.55
N THR A 173 4.37 -16.44 8.21
CA THR A 173 3.04 -15.92 8.58
C THR A 173 2.02 -16.17 7.48
N GLY A 174 0.72 -15.99 7.78
CA GLY A 174 -0.32 -16.16 6.77
C GLY A 174 -0.24 -15.10 5.67
N CYS A 175 -0.69 -15.43 4.47
CA CYS A 175 -0.95 -14.46 3.40
C CYS A 175 -2.43 -14.02 3.42
N TYR A 176 -2.84 -13.13 2.52
CA TYR A 176 -4.24 -12.71 2.38
C TYR A 176 -5.17 -13.90 2.15
N ARG A 177 -4.75 -14.88 1.32
CA ARG A 177 -5.51 -16.11 1.06
C ARG A 177 -5.66 -17.05 2.24
N CYS A 178 -4.88 -16.88 3.31
CA CYS A 178 -5.13 -17.61 4.56
C CYS A 178 -6.42 -17.12 5.25
N LEU A 179 -6.82 -15.85 5.03
CA LEU A 179 -8.07 -15.28 5.52
C LEU A 179 -9.20 -15.47 4.53
N PHE A 180 -8.92 -15.23 3.25
CA PHE A 180 -9.90 -15.25 2.17
C PHE A 180 -9.38 -16.15 1.04
N PRO A 181 -9.64 -17.48 1.09
CA PRO A 181 -9.01 -18.42 0.17
C PRO A 181 -9.28 -18.14 -1.31
N GLU A 182 -10.51 -17.70 -1.61
CA GLU A 182 -11.01 -17.47 -2.96
C GLU A 182 -11.67 -16.09 -3.06
N PRO A 183 -11.53 -15.41 -4.21
CA PRO A 183 -12.21 -14.15 -4.45
C PRO A 183 -13.73 -14.34 -4.36
N PRO A 184 -14.46 -13.34 -3.84
CA PRO A 184 -15.92 -13.41 -3.78
C PRO A 184 -16.50 -13.47 -5.21
N PRO A 185 -17.65 -14.16 -5.40
CA PRO A 185 -18.33 -14.18 -6.70
C PRO A 185 -18.66 -12.77 -7.21
N PRO A 186 -18.73 -12.57 -8.53
CA PRO A 186 -19.15 -11.29 -9.13
C PRO A 186 -20.45 -10.75 -8.51
N GLY A 187 -20.48 -9.47 -8.15
CA GLY A 187 -21.66 -8.80 -7.60
C GLY A 187 -22.11 -9.23 -6.20
N SER A 188 -21.38 -10.15 -5.54
CA SER A 188 -21.73 -10.63 -4.19
C SER A 188 -21.32 -9.68 -3.06
N VAL A 189 -20.45 -8.71 -3.35
CA VAL A 189 -19.95 -7.72 -2.38
C VAL A 189 -20.04 -6.33 -3.00
N GLN A 190 -20.60 -5.39 -2.24
CA GLN A 190 -20.71 -3.99 -2.66
C GLN A 190 -19.33 -3.32 -2.69
N SER A 191 -19.10 -2.48 -3.69
CA SER A 191 -17.90 -1.64 -3.72
C SER A 191 -17.94 -0.54 -2.64
N CYS A 192 -16.79 0.05 -2.31
CA CYS A 192 -16.74 1.23 -1.43
C CYS A 192 -17.61 2.39 -1.95
N ALA A 193 -17.74 2.51 -3.27
CA ALA A 193 -18.58 3.53 -3.91
C ALA A 193 -20.08 3.24 -3.72
N GLU A 194 -20.48 1.97 -3.66
CA GLU A 194 -21.87 1.54 -3.48
C GLU A 194 -22.31 1.54 -2.01
N ALA A 195 -21.46 1.05 -1.11
CA ALA A 195 -21.78 0.96 0.31
C ALA A 195 -21.62 2.29 1.07
N GLY A 196 -20.84 3.22 0.50
CA GLY A 196 -20.45 4.45 1.15
C GLY A 196 -19.33 4.26 2.18
N VAL A 197 -18.51 5.30 2.36
CA VAL A 197 -17.39 5.33 3.29
C VAL A 197 -17.36 6.69 3.97
N PHE A 198 -17.21 6.69 5.30
CA PHE A 198 -17.02 7.94 6.04
C PHE A 198 -15.63 8.52 5.73
N GLY A 199 -15.58 9.75 5.19
CA GLY A 199 -14.39 10.31 4.52
C GLY A 199 -13.09 10.31 5.31
N VAL A 200 -13.17 10.43 6.64
CA VAL A 200 -12.01 10.44 7.54
C VAL A 200 -11.41 9.05 7.78
N LEU A 201 -12.20 7.98 7.60
CA LEU A 201 -11.78 6.61 7.88
C LEU A 201 -10.57 6.16 7.04
N PRO A 202 -10.52 6.42 5.71
CA PRO A 202 -9.29 6.19 4.93
C PRO A 202 -8.08 6.94 5.50
N GLY A 203 -8.27 8.15 6.02
CA GLY A 203 -7.25 8.94 6.72
C GLY A 203 -6.64 8.20 7.91
N ILE A 204 -7.48 7.59 8.74
CA ILE A 204 -7.08 6.82 9.92
C ILE A 204 -6.28 5.58 9.49
N ILE A 205 -6.89 4.73 8.65
CA ILE A 205 -6.29 3.45 8.28
C ILE A 205 -5.04 3.63 7.41
N GLY A 206 -5.05 4.55 6.46
CA GLY A 206 -3.86 4.81 5.63
C GLY A 206 -2.69 5.42 6.42
N SER A 207 -2.96 6.20 7.47
CA SER A 207 -1.91 6.63 8.40
C SER A 207 -1.32 5.45 9.18
N MET A 208 -2.17 4.50 9.62
CA MET A 208 -1.69 3.27 10.26
C MET A 208 -0.89 2.39 9.29
N MET A 209 -1.28 2.31 8.01
CA MET A 209 -0.51 1.61 6.98
C MET A 209 0.90 2.19 6.83
N ALA A 210 1.04 3.52 6.74
CA ALA A 210 2.34 4.17 6.71
C ALA A 210 3.16 3.88 7.99
N PHE A 211 2.51 3.93 9.15
CA PHE A 211 3.17 3.65 10.42
C PHE A 211 3.70 2.22 10.50
N GLU A 212 2.90 1.22 10.13
CA GLU A 212 3.34 -0.19 10.08
C GLU A 212 4.46 -0.42 9.05
N THR A 213 4.39 0.27 7.91
CA THR A 213 5.45 0.23 6.89
C THR A 213 6.77 0.75 7.45
N ILE A 214 6.75 1.92 8.11
CA ILE A 214 7.93 2.52 8.74
C ILE A 214 8.47 1.61 9.85
N LYS A 215 7.60 1.07 10.70
CA LYS A 215 8.02 0.14 11.76
C LYS A 215 8.68 -1.10 11.20
N TYR A 216 8.12 -1.67 10.12
CA TYR A 216 8.70 -2.82 9.44
C TYR A 216 10.08 -2.48 8.85
N LEU A 217 10.18 -1.37 8.10
CA LEU A 217 11.44 -0.92 7.50
C LEU A 217 12.51 -0.67 8.54
N LEU A 218 12.16 -0.11 9.70
CA LEU A 218 13.11 0.19 10.77
C LEU A 218 13.40 -0.98 11.71
N ASP A 219 12.62 -2.06 11.64
CA ASP A 219 12.65 -3.17 12.59
C ASP A 219 12.41 -2.71 14.05
N ILE A 220 11.39 -1.86 14.24
CA ILE A 220 11.05 -1.29 15.55
C ILE A 220 9.73 -1.83 16.11
N GLY A 221 9.73 -2.10 17.41
CA GLY A 221 8.57 -2.58 18.14
C GLY A 221 8.06 -3.92 17.59
N ARG A 222 6.74 -4.04 17.47
CA ARG A 222 6.07 -5.22 16.91
C ARG A 222 5.22 -4.78 15.71
N PRO A 223 5.68 -5.01 14.47
CA PRO A 223 4.87 -4.78 13.28
C PRO A 223 3.64 -5.70 13.23
N MET A 224 2.63 -5.36 12.44
CA MET A 224 1.38 -6.14 12.27
C MET A 224 1.55 -7.49 11.54
N ILE A 225 2.79 -7.98 11.39
CA ILE A 225 3.09 -9.29 10.81
C ILE A 225 2.37 -10.38 11.61
N GLY A 226 1.59 -11.23 10.92
CA GLY A 226 0.84 -12.32 11.54
C GLY A 226 -0.29 -11.84 12.46
N ARG A 227 -0.77 -10.61 12.26
CA ARG A 227 -1.88 -10.01 13.01
C ARG A 227 -2.83 -9.29 12.07
N TYR A 228 -4.08 -9.17 12.49
CA TYR A 228 -5.14 -8.52 11.75
C TYR A 228 -5.88 -7.57 12.69
N LEU A 229 -5.80 -6.27 12.41
CA LEU A 229 -6.45 -5.23 13.19
C LEU A 229 -7.82 -4.94 12.59
N LEU A 230 -8.83 -4.93 13.45
CA LEU A 230 -10.17 -4.42 13.19
C LEU A 230 -10.34 -3.10 13.96
N PHE A 231 -10.77 -2.07 13.25
CA PHE A 231 -11.17 -0.79 13.84
C PHE A 231 -12.67 -0.61 13.64
N GLU A 232 -13.41 -0.50 14.73
CA GLU A 232 -14.86 -0.23 14.75
C GLU A 232 -15.05 1.26 15.06
N GLY A 233 -15.31 2.07 14.03
CA GLY A 233 -15.28 3.53 14.15
C GLY A 233 -16.44 4.15 14.91
N GLU A 234 -17.61 3.50 14.97
CA GLU A 234 -18.76 4.00 15.74
C GLU A 234 -18.49 3.92 17.25
N ASP A 235 -17.87 2.83 17.70
CA ASP A 235 -17.55 2.59 19.11
C ASP A 235 -16.12 3.00 19.49
N MET A 236 -15.32 3.45 18.50
CA MET A 236 -13.88 3.74 18.65
C MET A 236 -13.08 2.59 19.26
N THR A 237 -13.38 1.35 18.88
CA THR A 237 -12.70 0.15 19.41
C THR A 237 -11.70 -0.45 18.43
N PHE A 238 -10.69 -1.12 18.99
CA PHE A 238 -9.70 -1.88 18.24
C PHE A 238 -9.72 -3.34 18.70
N ARG A 239 -9.83 -4.27 17.75
CA ARG A 239 -9.72 -5.70 18.01
C ARG A 239 -8.59 -6.28 17.20
N GLU A 240 -7.71 -7.03 17.85
CA GLU A 240 -6.60 -7.73 17.20
C GLU A 240 -6.92 -9.21 17.09
N LEU A 241 -6.83 -9.75 15.88
CA LEU A 241 -6.92 -11.18 15.61
C LEU A 241 -5.55 -11.74 15.25
N LYS A 242 -5.27 -12.96 15.67
CA LYS A 242 -4.04 -13.67 15.29
C LYS A 242 -4.19 -14.28 13.91
N LEU A 243 -3.35 -13.84 12.97
CA LEU A 243 -3.28 -14.40 11.62
C LEU A 243 -2.24 -15.53 11.59
N ARG A 244 -2.71 -16.76 11.44
CA ARG A 244 -1.85 -17.94 11.29
C ARG A 244 -1.78 -18.36 9.83
N GLN A 245 -0.66 -18.95 9.45
CA GLN A 245 -0.56 -19.65 8.17
C GLN A 245 -1.57 -20.81 8.16
N ASN A 246 -2.38 -20.89 7.10
CA ASN A 246 -3.22 -22.03 6.84
C ASN A 246 -2.41 -23.04 6.02
N LYS A 247 -2.19 -24.25 6.54
CA LYS A 247 -1.44 -25.31 5.84
C LYS A 247 -2.11 -25.73 4.52
N ALA A 248 -3.42 -25.57 4.41
CA ALA A 248 -4.20 -25.81 3.20
C ALA A 248 -4.39 -24.56 2.34
N CYS A 249 -3.66 -23.46 2.60
CA CYS A 249 -3.74 -22.26 1.78
C CYS A 249 -3.35 -22.59 0.32
N PRO A 250 -4.14 -22.18 -0.68
CA PRO A 250 -3.86 -22.48 -2.08
C PRO A 250 -2.59 -21.80 -2.61
N LEU A 251 -2.05 -20.80 -1.89
CA LEU A 251 -0.84 -20.07 -2.26
C LEU A 251 0.37 -20.42 -1.37
N CYS A 252 0.28 -20.16 -0.06
CA CYS A 252 1.43 -20.33 0.84
C CYS A 252 1.35 -21.60 1.72
N GLY A 253 0.46 -22.56 1.38
CA GLY A 253 0.29 -23.82 2.11
C GLY A 253 1.33 -24.88 1.75
N GLU A 254 1.17 -26.09 2.29
CA GLU A 254 2.08 -27.23 2.04
C GLU A 254 1.92 -27.80 0.62
N ASN A 255 0.74 -27.64 0.01
CA ASN A 255 0.43 -28.11 -1.35
C ASN A 255 -0.24 -27.00 -2.17
N PRO A 256 0.52 -26.00 -2.67
CA PRO A 256 -0.04 -24.84 -3.37
C PRO A 256 -0.61 -25.20 -4.75
N THR A 257 -1.80 -24.68 -5.02
CA THR A 257 -2.50 -24.79 -6.31
C THR A 257 -2.35 -23.51 -7.15
N VAL A 258 -2.16 -22.35 -6.53
CA VAL A 258 -1.81 -21.09 -7.19
C VAL A 258 -0.30 -21.07 -7.42
N ARG A 259 0.11 -21.14 -8.68
CA ARG A 259 1.53 -21.25 -9.10
C ARG A 259 2.02 -20.12 -10.00
N SER A 260 1.10 -19.29 -10.46
CA SER A 260 1.36 -18.13 -11.30
C SER A 260 0.35 -17.04 -10.98
N LEU A 261 0.65 -15.82 -11.40
CA LEU A 261 -0.33 -14.74 -11.39
C LEU A 261 -1.38 -15.00 -12.46
N ILE A 262 -2.59 -14.53 -12.20
CA ILE A 262 -3.72 -14.51 -13.15
C ILE A 262 -4.46 -13.19 -12.96
N ASP A 263 -5.14 -12.74 -14.01
CA ASP A 263 -6.03 -11.58 -13.95
C ASP A 263 -7.38 -12.02 -13.38
N TYR A 264 -7.66 -11.56 -12.17
CA TYR A 264 -8.85 -11.95 -11.40
C TYR A 264 -10.12 -11.26 -11.88
N GLU A 265 -10.03 -10.24 -12.73
CA GLU A 265 -11.16 -9.54 -13.35
C GLU A 265 -12.07 -10.53 -14.09
N ALA A 266 -11.46 -11.46 -14.85
CA ALA A 266 -12.16 -12.51 -15.58
C ALA A 266 -12.93 -13.49 -14.66
N TRP A 267 -12.51 -13.61 -13.40
CA TRP A 267 -13.15 -14.46 -12.37
C TRP A 267 -14.17 -13.70 -11.51
N CYS A 268 -13.92 -12.43 -11.25
CA CYS A 268 -14.78 -11.56 -10.46
C CYS A 268 -15.86 -10.85 -11.31
N GLY A 269 -15.96 -11.15 -12.61
CA GLY A 269 -16.97 -10.60 -13.50
C GLY A 269 -16.88 -9.08 -13.64
N VAL A 270 -15.70 -8.53 -13.34
CA VAL A 270 -15.35 -7.15 -13.66
C VAL A 270 -14.92 -7.16 -15.12
N PRO A 271 -15.40 -6.24 -15.98
CA PRO A 271 -14.93 -6.18 -17.37
C PRO A 271 -13.41 -6.15 -17.38
N ALA A 272 -12.77 -7.10 -18.09
CA ALA A 272 -11.34 -7.03 -18.34
C ALA A 272 -11.07 -5.70 -19.06
N MET A 273 -10.38 -4.79 -18.39
CA MET A 273 -10.04 -3.50 -18.99
C MET A 273 -8.82 -3.73 -19.87
N GLU A 274 -8.91 -3.40 -21.16
CA GLU A 274 -7.80 -3.62 -22.10
C GLU A 274 -6.53 -2.94 -21.59
N PRO A 275 -5.34 -3.55 -21.81
CA PRO A 275 -4.07 -2.93 -21.47
C PRO A 275 -4.03 -1.51 -22.02
N SER A 276 -3.67 -0.55 -21.18
CA SER A 276 -3.38 0.82 -21.62
C SER A 276 -2.32 0.73 -22.72
N GLU A 277 -2.69 1.03 -23.97
CA GLU A 277 -1.72 1.24 -25.04
C GLU A 277 -0.77 2.34 -24.58
N ALA A 278 0.41 1.95 -24.08
CA ALA A 278 1.49 2.87 -23.82
C ALA A 278 1.77 3.59 -25.15
N ALA A 279 1.62 4.91 -25.13
CA ALA A 279 1.68 5.79 -26.28
C ALA A 279 2.82 5.41 -27.24
N ALA A 280 2.47 4.76 -28.34
CA ALA A 280 3.27 4.75 -29.55
C ALA A 280 2.99 6.04 -30.32
N SER A 281 3.59 7.14 -29.87
CA SER A 281 3.83 8.36 -30.67
C SER A 281 4.72 9.33 -29.93
#